data_AF-A0A1B9JJF9-F1
#
_entry.id   AF-A0A1B9JJF9-F1
#
_cell.length_a   1.000
_cell.length_b   1.000
_cell.length_c   1.000
_cell.angle_alpha   90.00
_cell.angle_beta   90.00
_cell.angle_gamma   90.00
#
_symmetry.space_group_name_H-M   'P 1'
#
loop_
_entity.id
_entity.type
_entity.pdbx_description
1 polymer ?
#
loop_
_entity_poly.entity_id
_entity_poly.type
_entity_poly.pdbx_seq_one_letter_code
_entity_poly.pdbx_strand_id
1 'polypeptide(L)'
;MNFASCYGGFTKAKLAKIMKLDKISSLEKYSIGEEEPSFEFLEQFCETSEFFIVLKLADWKYIICNRLWHLSKDVGRTGSLQLVSFYNLIKNLRNNGFYSKYFGRTLTLDKFEKLYRGQVFPAEIINFDRMNEPWWDDFTDINNVYPISKNYLKMYGQSFINAQSIVRTELK
;
A
#
# COMPACT_ATOMS: atom_id res chain seq x y z
N MET A 1 -27.03 10.68 -13.09
CA MET A 1 -26.61 10.76 -11.67
C MET A 1 -25.41 11.68 -11.58
N ASN A 2 -25.48 12.70 -10.73
CA ASN A 2 -24.40 13.68 -10.52
C ASN A 2 -23.25 13.01 -9.76
N PHE A 3 -22.13 12.74 -10.44
CA PHE A 3 -20.86 12.25 -9.84
C PHE A 3 -20.10 13.38 -9.12
N ALA A 4 -20.84 14.25 -8.43
CA ALA A 4 -20.34 15.40 -7.71
C ALA A 4 -20.39 15.13 -6.19
N SER A 5 -19.67 14.11 -5.73
CA SER A 5 -19.17 14.09 -4.35
C SER A 5 -18.11 12.99 -4.19
N CYS A 6 -16.97 13.40 -3.64
CA CYS A 6 -16.00 12.54 -2.96
C CYS A 6 -15.01 11.73 -3.82
N TYR A 7 -14.09 12.41 -4.50
CA TYR A 7 -12.68 12.01 -4.39
C TYR A 7 -12.17 12.60 -3.08
N GLY A 8 -11.84 11.76 -2.09
CA GLY A 8 -11.59 12.15 -0.69
C GLY A 8 -10.67 13.38 -0.53
N GLY A 9 -11.26 14.57 -0.41
CA GLY A 9 -10.55 15.83 -0.14
C GLY A 9 -9.74 16.44 -1.30
N PHE A 10 -9.77 15.88 -2.51
CA PHE A 10 -9.02 16.39 -3.66
C PHE A 10 -9.94 16.90 -4.76
N THR A 11 -9.71 18.13 -5.24
CA THR A 11 -10.43 18.68 -6.40
C THR A 11 -9.92 18.04 -7.69
N LYS A 12 -10.76 17.94 -8.73
CA LYS A 12 -10.38 17.41 -10.06
C LYS A 12 -9.09 18.04 -10.59
N ALA A 13 -8.92 19.35 -10.39
CA ALA A 13 -7.72 20.08 -10.79
C ALA A 13 -6.47 19.67 -9.99
N LYS A 14 -6.63 19.39 -8.69
CA LYS A 14 -5.54 18.91 -7.83
C LYS A 14 -5.15 17.48 -8.20
N LEU A 15 -6.14 16.63 -8.52
CA LEU A 15 -5.91 15.27 -9.00
C LEU A 15 -5.16 15.29 -10.34
N ALA A 16 -5.65 16.04 -11.33
CA ALA A 16 -5.00 16.16 -12.64
C ALA A 16 -3.56 16.70 -12.56
N LYS A 17 -3.29 17.63 -11.63
CA LYS A 17 -1.96 18.19 -11.38
C LYS A 17 -1.02 17.17 -10.72
N ILE A 18 -1.51 16.37 -9.77
CA ILE A 18 -0.76 15.26 -9.16
C ILE A 18 -0.43 14.21 -10.22
N MET A 19 -1.38 13.93 -11.10
CA MET A 19 -1.28 12.97 -12.20
C MET A 19 -0.54 13.52 -13.43
N LYS A 20 -0.01 14.75 -13.35
CA LYS A 20 0.71 15.46 -14.43
C LYS A 20 0.02 15.39 -15.79
N LEU A 21 -1.31 15.42 -15.79
CA LEU A 21 -2.09 15.40 -17.02
C LEU A 21 -2.02 16.77 -17.69
N ASP A 22 -1.70 16.79 -18.99
CA ASP A 22 -1.64 18.03 -19.78
C ASP A 22 -2.98 18.79 -19.79
N LYS A 23 -4.09 18.05 -19.62
CA LYS A 23 -5.45 18.61 -19.57
C LYS A 23 -6.31 17.87 -18.55
N ILE A 24 -7.03 18.64 -17.73
CA ILE A 24 -8.00 18.15 -16.74
C ILE A 24 -9.14 17.36 -17.40
N SER A 25 -9.52 17.72 -18.64
CA SER A 25 -10.59 17.07 -19.38
C SER A 25 -10.31 15.59 -19.71
N SER A 26 -9.04 15.19 -19.78
CA SER A 26 -8.65 13.78 -19.99
C SER A 26 -9.12 12.90 -18.84
N LEU A 27 -9.12 13.43 -17.62
CA LEU A 27 -9.60 12.72 -16.43
C LEU A 27 -11.12 12.48 -16.50
N GLU A 28 -11.87 13.38 -17.13
CA GLU A 28 -13.32 13.22 -17.29
C GLU A 28 -13.65 12.13 -18.30
N LYS A 29 -12.90 12.07 -19.42
CA LYS A 29 -13.02 11.01 -20.42
C LYS A 29 -12.78 9.62 -19.84
N TYR A 30 -11.74 9.47 -19.01
CA TYR A 30 -11.49 8.19 -18.31
C TYR A 30 -12.60 7.86 -17.32
N SER A 31 -13.10 8.87 -16.59
CA SER A 31 -14.15 8.68 -15.58
C SER A 31 -15.49 8.27 -16.17
N ILE A 32 -15.78 8.63 -17.42
CA ILE A 32 -17.03 8.26 -18.13
C ILE A 32 -16.82 7.07 -19.08
N GLY A 33 -15.61 6.52 -19.17
CA GLY A 33 -15.27 5.38 -20.02
C GLY A 33 -15.22 5.69 -21.51
N GLU A 34 -15.00 6.96 -21.89
CA GLU A 34 -14.89 7.39 -23.29
C GLU A 34 -13.53 7.04 -23.91
N GLU A 35 -12.47 7.08 -23.11
CA GLU A 35 -11.13 6.63 -23.48
C GLU A 35 -10.60 5.68 -22.40
N GLU A 36 -9.96 4.57 -22.79
CA GLU A 36 -9.24 3.75 -21.83
C GLU A 36 -7.88 4.40 -21.53
N PRO A 37 -7.50 4.51 -20.24
CA PRO A 37 -6.19 5.02 -19.89
C PRO A 37 -5.06 4.11 -20.40
N SER A 38 -3.92 4.71 -20.76
CA SER A 38 -2.75 3.95 -21.19
C SER A 38 -2.22 3.03 -20.08
N PHE A 39 -1.53 1.94 -20.46
CA PHE A 39 -0.87 1.06 -19.49
C PHE A 39 0.13 1.79 -18.59
N GLU A 40 0.84 2.78 -19.12
CA GLU A 40 1.77 3.64 -18.36
C GLU A 40 1.03 4.51 -17.31
N PHE A 41 -0.19 4.97 -17.63
CA PHE A 41 -1.07 5.66 -16.68
C PHE A 41 -1.56 4.72 -15.57
N LEU A 42 -1.93 3.48 -15.94
CA LEU A 42 -2.33 2.46 -14.97
C LEU A 42 -1.16 2.08 -14.06
N GLU A 43 0.07 1.99 -14.57
CA GLU A 43 1.26 1.75 -13.75
C GLU A 43 1.52 2.88 -12.76
N GLN A 44 1.45 4.16 -13.17
CA GLN A 44 1.61 5.29 -12.23
C GLN A 44 0.51 5.37 -11.16
N PHE A 45 -0.71 4.93 -11.48
CA PHE A 45 -1.80 4.86 -10.51
C PHE A 45 -1.72 3.61 -9.62
N CYS A 46 -1.14 2.52 -10.13
CA CYS A 46 -0.91 1.27 -9.40
C CYS A 46 0.43 1.24 -8.63
N GLU A 47 1.35 2.19 -8.87
CA GLU A 47 2.62 2.32 -8.16
C GLU A 47 2.45 2.69 -6.66
N THR A 48 1.25 3.09 -6.25
CA THR A 48 0.91 3.27 -4.83
C THR A 48 0.49 1.94 -4.21
N SER A 49 1.48 1.15 -3.79
CA SER A 49 1.24 0.07 -2.84
C SER A 49 1.00 0.68 -1.45
N GLU A 50 -0.24 1.09 -1.19
CA GLU A 50 -0.68 1.57 0.10
C GLU A 50 -0.96 0.39 1.04
N PHE A 51 -0.64 0.58 2.32
CA PHE A 51 -1.00 -0.41 3.32
C PHE A 51 -1.38 0.27 4.63
N PHE A 52 -2.13 -0.47 5.45
CA PHE A 52 -2.46 -0.12 6.83
C PHE A 52 -2.46 -1.37 7.70
N ILE A 53 -2.53 -1.19 9.01
CA ILE A 53 -2.51 -2.29 9.97
C ILE A 53 -3.91 -2.55 10.48
N VAL A 54 -4.29 -3.82 10.54
CA VAL A 54 -5.50 -4.28 11.22
C VAL A 54 -5.09 -5.14 12.41
N LEU A 55 -5.59 -4.80 13.59
CA LEU A 55 -5.39 -5.58 14.81
C LEU A 55 -6.65 -6.39 15.11
N LYS A 56 -6.52 -7.71 15.13
CA LYS A 56 -7.56 -8.62 15.64
C LYS A 56 -7.38 -8.76 17.16
N LEU A 57 -8.37 -8.32 17.94
CA LEU A 57 -8.37 -8.44 19.40
C LEU A 57 -9.19 -9.64 19.87
N ALA A 58 -10.27 -9.96 19.16
CA ALA A 58 -11.12 -11.13 19.32
C ALA A 58 -11.80 -11.43 17.97
N ASP A 59 -12.52 -12.55 17.85
CA ASP A 59 -13.21 -12.90 16.59
C ASP A 59 -14.21 -11.84 16.12
N TRP A 60 -14.79 -11.11 17.08
CA TRP A 60 -15.76 -10.05 16.83
C TRP A 60 -15.17 -8.63 16.96
N LYS A 61 -13.89 -8.49 17.33
CA LYS A 61 -13.30 -7.19 17.70
C LYS A 61 -12.01 -6.90 16.93
N TYR A 62 -12.04 -5.84 16.15
CA TYR A 62 -10.92 -5.40 15.30
C TYR A 62 -10.65 -3.90 15.48
N ILE A 63 -9.40 -3.50 15.28
CA ILE A 63 -8.99 -2.10 15.20
C ILE A 63 -8.31 -1.89 13.85
N ILE A 64 -8.80 -0.94 13.07
CA ILE A 64 -8.13 -0.45 11.85
C ILE A 64 -7.25 0.72 12.27
N CYS A 65 -5.94 0.57 12.12
CA CYS A 65 -5.01 1.67 12.31
C CYS A 65 -5.17 2.64 11.14
N ASN A 66 -5.69 3.84 11.39
CA ASN A 66 -6.02 4.84 10.37
C ASN A 66 -4.81 5.46 9.65
N ARG A 67 -3.58 5.07 10.01
CA ARG A 67 -2.38 5.47 9.29
C ARG A 67 -2.26 4.66 8.01
N LEU A 68 -2.20 5.37 6.88
CA LEU A 68 -1.79 4.82 5.60
C LEU A 68 -0.29 5.01 5.42
N TRP A 69 0.38 3.97 4.96
CA TRP A 69 1.77 4.00 4.52
C TRP A 69 1.81 3.77 3.02
N HIS A 70 2.82 4.33 2.36
CA HIS A 70 3.03 4.17 0.92
C HIS A 70 4.38 3.52 0.66
N LEU A 71 4.39 2.41 -0.07
CA LEU A 71 5.61 1.83 -0.63
C LEU A 71 5.87 2.47 -2.00
N SER A 72 6.35 3.72 -2.03
CA SER A 72 6.67 4.42 -3.28
C SER A 72 8.08 5.03 -3.27
N LYS A 73 8.62 5.25 -4.48
CA LYS A 73 9.95 5.83 -4.72
C LYS A 73 10.01 7.32 -4.37
N ASP A 74 8.91 8.04 -4.57
CA ASP A 74 8.82 9.49 -4.42
C ASP A 74 8.36 9.88 -3.01
N VAL A 75 9.02 9.33 -1.99
CA VAL A 75 8.82 9.78 -0.63
C VAL A 75 9.76 10.95 -0.33
N GLY A 76 9.19 12.10 0.02
CA GLY A 76 9.95 13.15 0.70
C GLY A 76 10.44 12.66 2.07
N ARG A 77 11.23 13.46 2.79
CA ARG A 77 11.82 13.12 4.09
C ARG A 77 10.84 12.46 5.08
N THR A 78 9.58 12.91 5.11
CA THR A 78 8.53 12.32 5.97
C THR A 78 8.17 10.88 5.60
N GLY A 79 8.10 10.55 4.31
CA GLY A 79 7.77 9.19 3.87
C GLY A 79 8.93 8.22 4.08
N SER A 80 10.19 8.67 3.91
CA SER A 80 11.37 7.86 4.27
C SER A 80 11.35 7.45 5.75
N LEU A 81 11.06 8.39 6.65
CA LEU A 81 10.93 8.10 8.09
C LEU A 81 9.76 7.16 8.41
N GLN A 82 8.66 7.22 7.64
CA GLN A 82 7.54 6.29 7.78
C GLN A 82 7.92 4.86 7.36
N LEU A 83 8.69 4.70 6.26
CA LEU A 83 9.21 3.41 5.83
C LEU A 83 10.16 2.81 6.88
N VAL A 84 11.05 3.61 7.45
CA VAL A 84 11.94 3.19 8.55
C VAL A 84 11.13 2.79 9.79
N SER A 85 10.09 3.56 10.13
CA SER A 85 9.20 3.25 11.25
C SER A 85 8.48 1.91 11.04
N PHE A 86 8.02 1.64 9.82
CA PHE A 86 7.40 0.36 9.47
C PHE A 86 8.41 -0.79 9.53
N TYR A 87 9.61 -0.62 8.95
CA TYR A 87 10.70 -1.59 9.05
C TYR A 87 11.00 -1.97 10.51
N ASN A 88 11.17 -0.98 11.38
CA ASN A 88 11.45 -1.19 12.80
C ASN A 88 10.30 -1.88 13.51
N LEU A 89 9.05 -1.52 13.18
CA LEU A 89 7.88 -2.20 13.72
C LEU A 89 7.92 -3.69 13.39
N ILE A 90 8.09 -4.07 12.13
CA ILE A 90 8.10 -5.48 11.73
C ILE A 90 9.27 -6.23 12.38
N LYS A 91 10.48 -5.66 12.39
CA LYS A 91 11.65 -6.26 13.06
C LYS A 91 11.41 -6.47 14.55
N ASN A 92 10.81 -5.50 15.23
CA ASN A 92 10.48 -5.63 16.65
C ASN A 92 9.44 -6.72 16.88
N LEU A 93 8.37 -6.77 16.08
CA LEU A 93 7.35 -7.81 16.19
C LEU A 93 7.93 -9.22 15.98
N ARG A 94 8.83 -9.38 15.01
CA ARG A 94 9.54 -10.64 14.75
C ARG A 94 10.45 -11.04 15.92
N ASN A 95 11.29 -10.13 16.40
CA ASN A 95 12.25 -10.41 17.46
C ASN A 95 11.57 -10.75 18.80
N ASN A 96 10.33 -10.32 19.01
CA ASN A 96 9.54 -10.65 20.20
C ASN A 96 8.74 -11.96 20.06
N GLY A 97 9.06 -12.81 19.08
CA GLY A 97 8.50 -14.16 18.97
C GLY A 97 7.05 -14.23 18.48
N PHE A 98 6.52 -13.12 17.95
CA PHE A 98 5.13 -13.05 17.51
C PHE A 98 4.95 -13.37 16.01
N TYR A 99 5.98 -13.89 15.33
CA TYR A 99 5.98 -14.12 13.87
C TYR A 99 4.77 -14.91 13.36
N SER A 100 4.26 -15.89 14.13
CA SER A 100 3.08 -16.68 13.79
C SER A 100 1.74 -15.97 13.94
N LYS A 101 1.72 -14.72 14.43
CA LYS A 101 0.50 -13.94 14.72
C LYS A 101 0.26 -12.78 13.75
N TYR A 102 1.14 -12.57 12.76
CA TYR A 102 0.99 -11.50 11.76
C TYR A 102 1.04 -12.06 10.37
N PHE A 103 0.29 -11.43 9.48
CA PHE A 103 0.21 -11.86 8.10
C PHE A 103 0.03 -10.67 7.16
N GLY A 104 0.62 -10.79 5.97
CA GLY A 104 0.37 -9.88 4.86
C GLY A 104 -0.85 -10.33 4.07
N ARG A 105 -1.58 -9.36 3.55
CA ARG A 105 -2.69 -9.56 2.61
C ARG A 105 -2.71 -8.40 1.62
N THR A 106 -2.51 -8.70 0.35
CA THR A 106 -2.83 -7.80 -0.76
C THR A 106 -4.33 -7.85 -1.00
N LEU A 107 -4.96 -6.68 -1.13
CA LEU A 107 -6.38 -6.56 -1.39
C LEU A 107 -6.59 -5.87 -2.74
N THR A 108 -7.67 -6.22 -3.42
CA THR A 108 -8.22 -5.39 -4.50
C THR A 108 -8.60 -4.02 -3.94
N LEU A 109 -8.49 -2.95 -4.75
CA LEU A 109 -8.81 -1.58 -4.34
C LEU A 109 -10.18 -1.43 -3.64
N ASP A 110 -11.23 -2.06 -4.18
CA ASP A 110 -12.58 -2.01 -3.57
C ASP A 110 -12.60 -2.57 -2.14
N LYS A 111 -11.99 -3.74 -1.92
CA LYS A 111 -11.86 -4.37 -0.60
C LYS A 111 -10.99 -3.54 0.34
N PHE A 112 -9.90 -2.97 -0.17
CA PHE A 112 -9.00 -2.10 0.59
C PHE A 112 -9.76 -0.87 1.12
N GLU A 113 -10.45 -0.15 0.23
CA GLU A 113 -11.21 1.07 0.57
C GLU A 113 -12.35 0.78 1.55
N LYS A 114 -13.15 -0.26 1.29
CA LYS A 114 -14.24 -0.66 2.19
C LYS A 114 -13.72 -1.00 3.58
N LEU A 115 -12.62 -1.75 3.65
CA LEU A 115 -12.00 -2.12 4.91
C LEU A 115 -11.44 -0.89 5.64
N TYR A 116 -10.63 -0.07 4.97
CA TYR A 116 -9.99 1.10 5.55
C TYR A 116 -11.02 2.11 6.09
N ARG A 117 -12.13 2.31 5.37
CA ARG A 117 -13.23 3.21 5.77
C ARG A 117 -14.15 2.63 6.83
N GLY A 118 -13.96 1.36 7.23
CA GLY A 118 -14.83 0.68 8.19
C GLY A 118 -16.24 0.42 7.65
N GLN A 119 -16.39 0.32 6.32
CA GLN A 119 -17.68 0.07 5.66
C GLN A 119 -18.06 -1.42 5.64
N VAL A 120 -17.14 -2.28 6.07
CA VAL A 120 -17.27 -3.74 6.04
C VAL A 120 -16.64 -4.32 7.30
N PHE A 121 -17.19 -5.42 7.78
CA PHE A 121 -16.62 -6.11 8.92
C PHE A 121 -15.29 -6.79 8.52
N PRO A 122 -14.17 -6.60 9.25
CA PRO A 122 -12.85 -7.07 8.80
C PRO A 122 -12.76 -8.56 8.50
N ALA A 123 -13.51 -9.42 9.20
CA ALA A 123 -13.49 -10.86 8.96
C ALA A 123 -14.14 -11.27 7.62
N GLU A 124 -14.96 -10.41 7.01
CA GLU A 124 -15.53 -10.67 5.66
C GLU A 124 -14.48 -10.54 4.55
N ILE A 125 -13.43 -9.75 4.81
CA ILE A 125 -12.37 -9.48 3.84
C ILE A 125 -11.09 -10.26 4.19
N ILE A 126 -10.77 -10.35 5.48
CA ILE A 126 -9.54 -10.97 5.96
C ILE A 126 -9.87 -12.36 6.52
N ASN A 127 -9.55 -13.39 5.72
CA ASN A 127 -9.46 -14.75 6.24
C ASN A 127 -8.08 -14.92 6.90
N PHE A 128 -8.03 -14.82 8.23
CA PHE A 128 -6.79 -14.92 9.00
C PHE A 128 -6.14 -16.31 8.92
N ASP A 129 -6.88 -17.35 8.52
CA ASP A 129 -6.44 -18.73 8.68
C ASP A 129 -5.79 -19.36 7.44
N ARG A 130 -5.77 -18.70 6.26
CA ARG A 130 -5.43 -19.42 5.01
C ARG A 130 -4.46 -18.83 3.97
N MET A 131 -4.03 -17.57 4.01
CA MET A 131 -3.20 -17.05 2.90
C MET A 131 -2.20 -15.95 3.30
N ASN A 132 -1.14 -16.29 4.03
CA ASN A 132 -0.08 -15.31 4.34
C ASN A 132 0.74 -14.95 3.10
N GLU A 133 0.74 -13.67 2.73
CA GLU A 133 1.69 -13.13 1.77
C GLU A 133 2.92 -12.61 2.52
N PRO A 134 4.14 -13.05 2.18
CA PRO A 134 5.34 -12.78 2.97
C PRO A 134 5.94 -11.38 2.72
N TRP A 135 5.33 -10.55 1.86
CA TRP A 135 5.90 -9.27 1.42
C TRP A 135 6.35 -8.36 2.57
N TRP A 136 5.66 -8.38 3.70
CA TRP A 136 5.95 -7.55 4.87
C TRP A 136 7.23 -7.98 5.61
N ASP A 137 7.53 -9.27 5.65
CA ASP A 137 8.77 -9.81 6.23
C ASP A 137 9.92 -9.66 5.23
N ASP A 138 9.67 -9.99 3.97
CA ASP A 138 10.60 -9.80 2.86
C ASP A 138 11.03 -8.32 2.75
N PHE A 139 10.14 -7.38 3.05
CA PHE A 139 10.46 -5.95 3.07
C PHE A 139 11.58 -5.64 4.08
N THR A 140 11.63 -6.36 5.20
CA THR A 140 12.69 -6.20 6.20
C THR A 140 14.01 -6.83 5.82
N ASP A 141 14.06 -7.61 4.74
CA ASP A 141 15.31 -8.13 4.19
C ASP A 141 16.03 -7.08 3.36
N ILE A 142 16.28 -5.92 3.96
CA ILE A 142 16.92 -4.77 3.30
C ILE A 142 18.35 -5.05 2.89
N ASN A 143 18.97 -6.17 3.28
CA ASN A 143 20.32 -6.55 2.89
C ASN A 143 20.34 -7.78 1.95
N ASN A 144 19.17 -8.23 1.49
CA ASN A 144 19.01 -9.35 0.56
C ASN A 144 19.70 -10.64 1.06
N VAL A 145 19.58 -10.93 2.36
CA VAL A 145 20.15 -12.10 3.01
C VAL A 145 19.33 -13.35 2.71
N TYR A 146 18.03 -13.20 2.45
CA TYR A 146 17.18 -14.35 2.14
C TYR A 146 17.49 -14.90 0.75
N PRO A 147 17.52 -16.23 0.55
CA PRO A 147 17.74 -16.83 -0.77
C PRO A 147 16.73 -16.37 -1.83
N ILE A 148 15.48 -16.09 -1.41
CA ILE A 148 14.40 -15.64 -2.28
C ILE A 148 14.55 -14.18 -2.74
N SER A 149 15.43 -13.39 -2.11
CA SER A 149 15.62 -11.95 -2.40
C SER A 149 15.96 -11.65 -3.86
N LYS A 150 16.60 -12.61 -4.55
CA LYS A 150 16.88 -12.54 -6.00
C LYS A 150 15.62 -12.37 -6.86
N ASN A 151 14.46 -12.77 -6.33
CA ASN A 151 13.17 -12.72 -7.01
C ASN A 151 12.30 -11.52 -6.57
N TYR A 152 12.70 -10.72 -5.57
CA TYR A 152 11.86 -9.63 -5.04
C TYR A 152 11.41 -8.64 -6.10
N LEU A 153 12.30 -8.25 -7.02
CA LEU A 153 11.93 -7.34 -8.10
C LEU A 153 10.79 -7.91 -8.96
N LYS A 154 10.85 -9.21 -9.27
CA LYS A 154 9.80 -9.90 -10.04
C LYS A 154 8.52 -10.10 -9.22
N MET A 155 8.65 -10.35 -7.92
CA MET A 155 7.52 -10.66 -7.03
C MET A 155 6.74 -9.40 -6.62
N TYR A 156 7.44 -8.30 -6.36
CA TYR A 156 6.88 -7.11 -5.70
C TYR A 156 7.08 -5.81 -6.50
N GLY A 157 7.81 -5.87 -7.62
CA GLY A 157 8.04 -4.72 -8.48
C GLY A 157 9.13 -3.76 -8.00
N GLN A 158 9.40 -2.76 -8.83
CA GLN A 158 10.51 -1.82 -8.62
C GLN A 158 10.27 -0.90 -7.40
N SER A 159 9.02 -0.52 -7.12
CA SER A 159 8.68 0.33 -5.97
C SER A 159 9.05 -0.31 -4.64
N PHE A 160 8.88 -1.62 -4.51
CA PHE A 160 9.31 -2.37 -3.33
C PHE A 160 10.83 -2.30 -3.11
N ILE A 161 11.61 -2.54 -4.18
CA ILE A 161 13.07 -2.47 -4.15
C ILE A 161 13.55 -1.05 -3.79
N ASN A 162 12.90 -0.04 -4.36
CA ASN A 162 13.21 1.36 -4.07
C ASN A 162 12.95 1.66 -2.59
N ALA A 163 11.81 1.24 -2.04
CA ALA A 163 11.48 1.43 -0.63
C ALA A 163 12.48 0.74 0.30
N GLN A 164 12.93 -0.48 -0.02
CA GLN A 164 14.00 -1.15 0.73
C GLN A 164 15.32 -0.37 0.68
N SER A 165 15.67 0.19 -0.48
CA SER A 165 16.88 1.02 -0.64
C SER A 165 16.82 2.30 0.20
N ILE A 166 15.65 2.92 0.31
CA ILE A 166 15.44 4.10 1.15
C ILE A 166 15.68 3.74 2.61
N VAL A 167 15.05 2.66 3.11
CA VAL A 167 15.26 2.19 4.48
C VAL A 167 16.74 1.87 4.75
N ARG A 168 17.41 1.18 3.82
CA ARG A 168 18.85 0.88 3.91
C ARG A 168 19.70 2.15 4.02
N THR A 169 19.30 3.23 3.35
CA THR A 169 20.05 4.49 3.33
C THR A 169 19.85 5.28 4.61
N GLU A 170 18.64 5.34 5.14
CA GLU A 170 18.30 6.06 6.38
C GLU A 170 18.84 5.37 7.65
N LEU A 171 19.12 4.06 7.59
CA LEU A 171 19.68 3.29 8.71
C LEU A 171 21.22 3.25 8.74
N LYS A 172 21.90 3.86 7.76
CA LYS A 172 23.36 4.00 7.73
C LYS A 172 23.79 5.30 8.39
#